data_AF-A0A7C9HJL6-F1
#
_entry.id   AF-A0A7C9HJL6-F1
#
_cell.length_a   1.000
_cell.length_b   1.000
_cell.length_c   1.000
_cell.angle_alpha   90.00
_cell.angle_beta   90.00
_cell.angle_gamma   90.00
#
_symmetry.space_group_name_H-M   'P 1'
#
loop_
_entity.id
_entity.type
_entity.pdbx_description
1 polymer ?
#
loop_
_entity_poly.entity_id
_entity_poly.type
_entity_poly.pdbx_seq_one_letter_code
_entity_poly.pdbx_strand_id
1 'polypeptide(L)'
;MESGIEPIEQSELRNFITHTEDTISPKGVAALYGRAEMLARLPLGLQRRIVSRARADDYMGFVVEPYCTFLAYGIRDEVAAGRLLPPGYRLIPTAMFADDEPRACAILGAFNVHASVFWGARVELYLIAEDTRTGMLTWVICDYESNTINYDPGQGFSASTTSRAVVTTSHAGEVIVDVRSRERANALTMTAPLAAGAMRSLDQRLWVDGNLSVDYGGRLEHADSVPFGLVFDPGEMARALQLPPEAVEVERNTFGADFREDEPFSVACFPYAQHFLTTSYPRSSPIHDRRSLEEAVRSLPAGPR
;
A
#
# COMPACT_ATOMS: atom_id res chain seq x y z
N MET A 1 27.41 -17.36 0.25
CA MET A 1 27.83 -16.63 -0.96
C MET A 1 27.15 -15.27 -0.83
N GLU A 2 27.81 -14.33 -0.17
CA GLU A 2 27.29 -12.97 0.01
C GLU A 2 27.15 -12.33 -1.38
N SER A 3 25.94 -11.87 -1.71
CA SER A 3 25.68 -11.18 -2.96
C SER A 3 26.51 -9.90 -3.02
N GLY A 4 27.50 -9.86 -3.91
CA GLY A 4 28.38 -8.71 -4.14
C GLY A 4 27.69 -7.55 -4.85
N ILE A 5 26.56 -7.08 -4.32
CA ILE A 5 25.89 -5.86 -4.77
C ILE A 5 26.10 -4.82 -3.69
N GLU A 6 26.74 -3.71 -4.06
CA GLU A 6 26.92 -2.57 -3.17
C GLU A 6 25.56 -1.95 -2.84
N PRO A 7 25.29 -1.56 -1.58
CA PRO A 7 24.07 -0.84 -1.23
C PRO A 7 23.86 0.39 -2.13
N ILE A 8 22.60 0.76 -2.37
CA ILE A 8 22.28 2.01 -3.08
C ILE A 8 23.01 3.18 -2.40
N GLU A 9 23.78 3.94 -3.17
CA GLU A 9 24.51 5.07 -2.62
C GLU A 9 23.55 6.21 -2.23
N GLN A 10 23.95 7.03 -1.27
CA GLN A 10 23.13 8.16 -0.82
C GLN A 10 22.81 9.15 -1.95
N SER A 11 23.69 9.28 -2.94
CA SER A 11 23.48 10.10 -4.15
C SER A 11 22.39 9.51 -5.04
N GLU A 12 22.40 8.19 -5.26
CA GLU A 12 21.42 7.44 -6.05
C GLU A 12 20.03 7.51 -5.41
N LEU A 13 19.96 7.28 -4.08
CA LEU A 13 18.72 7.45 -3.31
C LEU A 13 18.14 8.86 -3.46
N ARG A 14 18.97 9.90 -3.29
CA ARG A 14 18.51 11.29 -3.45
C ARG A 14 17.95 11.53 -4.84
N ASN A 15 18.61 11.02 -5.88
CA ASN A 15 18.14 11.16 -7.25
C ASN A 15 16.78 10.47 -7.44
N PHE A 16 16.62 9.25 -6.92
CA PHE A 16 15.36 8.49 -6.96
C PHE A 16 14.22 9.24 -6.27
N ILE A 17 14.47 9.76 -5.07
CA ILE A 17 13.50 10.57 -4.31
C ILE A 17 13.08 11.80 -5.10
N THR A 18 14.06 12.61 -5.55
CA THR A 18 13.75 13.85 -6.29
C THR A 18 13.02 13.57 -7.59
N HIS A 19 13.39 12.50 -8.30
CA HIS A 19 12.70 12.09 -9.51
C HIS A 19 11.24 11.70 -9.22
N THR A 20 11.01 10.88 -8.19
CA THR A 20 9.67 10.43 -7.80
C THR A 20 8.78 11.63 -7.48
N GLU A 21 9.26 12.55 -6.64
CA GLU A 21 8.58 13.79 -6.26
C GLU A 21 8.32 14.71 -7.46
N ASP A 22 9.28 14.86 -8.38
CA ASP A 22 9.14 15.68 -9.59
C ASP A 22 8.03 15.18 -10.53
N THR A 23 7.69 13.89 -10.50
CA THR A 23 6.56 13.35 -11.28
C THR A 23 5.20 13.75 -10.70
N ILE A 24 5.14 14.26 -9.47
CA ILE A 24 3.90 14.54 -8.75
C ILE A 24 3.51 16.00 -8.93
N SER A 25 2.36 16.21 -9.58
CA SER A 25 1.83 17.55 -9.83
C SER A 25 0.49 17.77 -9.11
N PRO A 26 0.43 18.60 -8.05
CA PRO A 26 -0.85 18.92 -7.38
C PRO A 26 -1.91 19.47 -8.35
N LYS A 27 -1.47 20.28 -9.33
CA LYS A 27 -2.36 20.81 -10.38
C LYS A 27 -2.89 19.72 -11.30
N GLY A 28 -2.05 18.71 -11.62
CA GLY A 28 -2.45 17.54 -12.38
C GLY A 28 -3.54 16.74 -11.67
N VAL A 29 -3.37 16.49 -10.37
CA VAL A 29 -4.34 15.78 -9.51
C VAL A 29 -5.70 16.47 -9.53
N ALA A 30 -5.74 17.79 -9.31
CA ALA A 30 -7.00 18.55 -9.32
C ALA A 30 -7.75 18.46 -10.66
N ALA A 31 -7.03 18.51 -11.79
CA ALA A 31 -7.63 18.36 -13.11
C ALA A 31 -8.11 16.91 -13.39
N LEU A 32 -7.40 15.92 -12.85
CA LEU A 32 -7.80 14.52 -12.93
C LEU A 32 -9.04 14.21 -12.08
N TYR A 33 -9.19 14.85 -10.92
CA TYR A 33 -10.34 14.66 -10.05
C TYR A 33 -11.66 14.89 -10.79
N GLY A 34 -11.81 16.04 -11.46
CA GLY A 34 -13.01 16.34 -12.26
C GLY A 34 -13.22 15.40 -13.45
N ARG A 35 -12.14 14.88 -14.04
CA ARG A 35 -12.22 13.88 -15.12
C ARG A 35 -12.65 12.51 -14.59
N ALA A 36 -12.13 12.08 -13.45
CA ALA A 36 -12.48 10.81 -12.82
C ALA A 36 -13.96 10.78 -12.43
N GLU A 37 -14.49 11.86 -11.83
CA GLU A 37 -15.93 11.97 -11.54
C GLU A 37 -16.81 11.90 -12.79
N MET A 38 -16.35 12.47 -13.90
CA MET A 38 -17.03 12.35 -15.18
C MET A 38 -16.97 10.92 -15.73
N LEU A 39 -15.80 10.29 -15.68
CA LEU A 39 -15.58 8.91 -16.16
C LEU A 39 -16.34 7.88 -15.33
N ALA A 40 -16.49 8.11 -14.01
CA ALA A 40 -17.24 7.27 -13.09
C ALA A 40 -18.72 7.11 -13.50
N ARG A 41 -19.28 8.06 -14.26
CA ARG A 41 -20.66 8.00 -14.78
C ARG A 41 -20.80 7.08 -15.99
N LEU A 42 -19.70 6.64 -16.59
CA LEU A 42 -19.73 5.73 -17.74
C LEU A 42 -19.91 4.28 -17.28
N PRO A 43 -20.51 3.39 -18.10
CA PRO A 43 -20.53 1.96 -17.81
C PRO A 43 -19.12 1.41 -17.61
N LEU A 44 -18.94 0.49 -16.64
CA LEU A 44 -17.63 -0.06 -16.26
C LEU A 44 -16.84 -0.61 -17.46
N GLY A 45 -17.50 -1.33 -18.38
CA GLY A 45 -16.86 -1.86 -19.58
C GLY A 45 -16.25 -0.78 -20.48
N LEU A 46 -16.85 0.42 -20.53
CA LEU A 46 -16.30 1.56 -21.27
C LEU A 46 -15.13 2.20 -20.52
N GLN A 47 -15.24 2.36 -19.21
CA GLN A 47 -14.14 2.86 -18.39
C GLN A 47 -12.87 2.01 -18.58
N ARG A 48 -13.01 0.67 -18.49
CA ARG A 48 -11.89 -0.26 -18.71
C ARG A 48 -11.33 -0.19 -20.12
N ARG A 49 -12.18 0.02 -21.14
CA ARG A 49 -11.74 0.21 -22.52
C ARG A 49 -10.96 1.50 -22.73
N ILE A 50 -11.27 2.56 -21.99
CA ILE A 50 -10.51 3.82 -22.00
C ILE A 50 -9.13 3.57 -21.40
N VAL A 51 -9.09 2.91 -20.23
CA VAL A 51 -7.84 2.57 -19.54
C VAL A 51 -6.94 1.67 -20.36
N SER A 52 -7.46 0.61 -20.98
CA SER A 52 -6.66 -0.31 -21.80
C SER A 52 -6.07 0.33 -23.06
N ARG A 53 -6.61 1.48 -23.48
CA ARG A 53 -6.13 2.25 -24.64
C ARG A 53 -5.26 3.44 -24.26
N ALA A 54 -5.15 3.77 -22.97
CA ALA A 54 -4.25 4.80 -22.51
C ALA A 54 -2.80 4.37 -22.78
N ARG A 55 -2.03 5.22 -23.46
CA ARG A 55 -0.58 5.02 -23.59
C ARG A 55 0.04 5.14 -22.21
N ALA A 56 0.91 4.22 -21.86
CA ALA A 56 1.21 3.87 -20.48
C ALA A 56 2.70 3.57 -20.30
N ASP A 57 3.52 4.42 -20.91
CA ASP A 57 4.97 4.26 -20.86
C ASP A 57 5.59 5.05 -19.69
N ASP A 58 4.78 5.85 -18.98
CA ASP A 58 5.26 6.63 -17.85
C ASP A 58 4.94 5.91 -16.53
N TYR A 59 6.00 5.53 -15.83
CA TYR A 59 5.93 5.30 -14.39
C TYR A 59 5.35 6.56 -13.73
N MET A 60 4.43 6.37 -12.80
CA MET A 60 3.95 7.42 -11.92
C MET A 60 4.61 7.29 -10.56
N GLY A 61 5.09 8.41 -10.04
CA GLY A 61 5.47 8.51 -8.64
C GLY A 61 4.27 8.57 -7.72
N PHE A 62 4.39 7.87 -6.60
CA PHE A 62 3.59 8.14 -5.43
C PHE A 62 4.45 8.02 -4.16
N VAL A 63 4.09 8.81 -3.17
CA VAL A 63 4.79 8.89 -1.90
C VAL A 63 3.78 8.59 -0.81
N VAL A 64 4.09 7.59 0.01
CA VAL A 64 3.40 7.33 1.26
C VAL A 64 4.05 8.22 2.31
N GLU A 65 3.27 9.14 2.88
CA GLU A 65 3.79 10.17 3.77
C GLU A 65 4.29 9.60 5.11
N PRO A 66 5.13 10.34 5.84
CA PRO A 66 5.57 9.94 7.17
C PRO A 66 4.38 9.64 8.10
N TYR A 67 4.65 8.78 9.06
CA TYR A 67 3.72 8.27 10.06
C TYR A 67 2.62 7.37 9.49
N CYS A 68 2.83 6.80 8.29
CA CYS A 68 2.02 5.68 7.83
C CYS A 68 2.12 4.52 8.84
N THR A 69 0.96 4.00 9.23
CA THR A 69 0.83 3.04 10.33
C THR A 69 0.12 1.79 9.84
N PHE A 70 0.71 0.64 10.13
CA PHE A 70 0.25 -0.68 9.74
C PHE A 70 -0.04 -1.53 10.96
N LEU A 71 -1.22 -2.16 10.97
CA LEU A 71 -1.71 -3.00 12.06
C LEU A 71 -1.94 -4.42 11.54
N ALA A 72 -1.22 -5.39 12.10
CA ALA A 72 -1.40 -6.81 11.77
C ALA A 72 -2.33 -7.48 12.78
N TYR A 73 -3.37 -8.14 12.27
CA TYR A 73 -4.36 -8.90 13.03
C TYR A 73 -4.29 -10.37 12.64
N GLY A 74 -4.40 -11.29 13.59
CA GLY A 74 -4.48 -12.72 13.28
C GLY A 74 -5.73 -13.03 12.47
N ILE A 75 -5.67 -14.06 11.61
CA ILE A 75 -6.86 -14.56 10.90
C ILE A 75 -7.50 -15.67 11.74
N ARG A 76 -8.75 -15.46 12.17
CA ARG A 76 -9.55 -16.46 12.92
C ARG A 76 -10.38 -17.37 12.00
N ASP A 77 -10.74 -16.88 10.81
CA ASP A 77 -11.49 -17.64 9.81
C ASP A 77 -10.76 -17.55 8.46
N GLU A 78 -9.86 -18.51 8.21
CA GLU A 78 -9.10 -18.61 6.97
C GLU A 78 -9.98 -18.89 5.74
N VAL A 79 -11.15 -19.50 5.92
CA VAL A 79 -12.08 -19.77 4.81
C VAL A 79 -12.73 -18.47 4.36
N ALA A 80 -13.19 -17.64 5.30
CA ALA A 80 -13.74 -16.33 5.00
C ALA A 80 -12.68 -15.40 4.39
N ALA A 81 -11.46 -15.37 4.96
CA ALA A 81 -10.35 -14.61 4.40
C ALA A 81 -9.97 -15.09 2.98
N GLY A 82 -9.85 -16.41 2.79
CA GLY A 82 -9.49 -17.01 1.51
C GLY A 82 -10.48 -16.72 0.38
N ARG A 83 -11.76 -16.46 0.68
CA ARG A 83 -12.76 -16.03 -0.32
C ARG A 83 -12.52 -14.62 -0.88
N LEU A 84 -11.69 -13.83 -0.22
CA LEU A 84 -11.28 -12.51 -0.70
C LEU A 84 -10.04 -12.58 -1.62
N LEU A 85 -9.39 -13.74 -1.71
CA LEU A 85 -8.24 -13.91 -2.58
C LEU A 85 -8.68 -14.29 -4.00
N PRO A 86 -8.01 -13.76 -5.05
CA PRO A 86 -8.22 -14.23 -6.40
C PRO A 86 -7.88 -15.73 -6.56
N PRO A 87 -8.39 -16.41 -7.59
CA PRO A 87 -8.02 -17.78 -7.88
C PRO A 87 -6.50 -17.95 -8.06
N GLY A 88 -5.94 -19.02 -7.48
CA GLY A 88 -4.50 -19.29 -7.56
C GLY A 88 -3.67 -18.64 -6.45
N TYR A 89 -4.29 -17.98 -5.48
CA TYR A 89 -3.63 -17.47 -4.28
C TYR A 89 -3.87 -18.36 -3.07
N ARG A 90 -2.90 -18.38 -2.15
CA ARG A 90 -2.99 -19.09 -0.87
C ARG A 90 -2.44 -18.23 0.25
N LEU A 91 -3.18 -18.09 1.35
CA LEU A 91 -2.69 -17.41 2.56
C LEU A 91 -1.39 -18.06 3.04
N ILE A 92 -0.44 -17.23 3.43
CA ILE A 92 0.83 -17.69 4.01
C ILE A 92 1.11 -16.92 5.32
N PRO A 93 1.80 -17.55 6.28
CA PRO A 93 2.23 -16.84 7.48
C PRO A 93 3.36 -15.87 7.16
N THR A 94 3.28 -14.66 7.73
CA THR A 94 4.28 -13.61 7.61
C THR A 94 4.49 -12.88 8.92
N ALA A 95 5.58 -12.12 9.00
CA ALA A 95 5.93 -11.31 10.15
C ALA A 95 6.07 -9.85 9.72
N MET A 96 5.73 -8.89 10.60
CA MET A 96 5.97 -7.47 10.34
C MET A 96 7.44 -7.11 10.55
N PHE A 97 8.07 -7.68 11.57
CA PHE A 97 9.47 -7.45 11.94
C PHE A 97 10.28 -8.74 11.82
N ALA A 98 11.59 -8.60 11.58
CA ALA A 98 12.46 -9.72 11.19
C ALA A 98 12.56 -10.86 12.23
N ASP A 99 12.36 -10.55 13.52
CA ASP A 99 12.44 -11.55 14.61
C ASP A 99 11.06 -11.93 15.17
N ASP A 100 9.97 -11.44 14.57
CA ASP A 100 8.62 -11.81 15.01
C ASP A 100 8.25 -13.20 14.46
N GLU A 101 7.48 -13.97 15.22
CA GLU A 101 6.96 -15.26 14.75
C GLU A 101 5.95 -15.05 13.62
N PRO A 102 6.13 -15.68 12.44
CA PRO A 102 5.20 -15.52 11.32
C PRO A 102 3.80 -16.06 11.64
N ARG A 103 2.76 -15.31 11.24
CA ARG A 103 1.35 -15.69 11.41
C ARG A 103 0.55 -15.36 10.15
N ALA A 104 -0.48 -16.15 9.85
CA ALA A 104 -1.46 -15.76 8.85
C ALA A 104 -2.19 -14.53 9.38
N CYS A 105 -2.08 -13.41 8.66
CA CYS A 105 -2.57 -12.13 9.15
C CYS A 105 -3.29 -11.32 8.06
N ALA A 106 -4.22 -10.49 8.53
CA ALA A 106 -4.77 -9.37 7.80
C ALA A 106 -4.04 -8.11 8.25
N ILE A 107 -3.62 -7.27 7.31
CA ILE A 107 -2.91 -6.03 7.61
C ILE A 107 -3.80 -4.86 7.24
N LEU A 108 -3.97 -3.91 8.17
CA LEU A 108 -4.54 -2.61 7.86
C LEU A 108 -3.42 -1.60 7.70
N GLY A 109 -3.33 -0.93 6.54
CA GLY A 109 -2.46 0.23 6.35
C GLY A 109 -3.26 1.51 6.41
N ALA A 110 -2.90 2.45 7.29
CA ALA A 110 -3.48 3.78 7.39
C ALA A 110 -2.42 4.84 7.07
N PHE A 111 -2.63 5.61 6.01
CA PHE A 111 -1.61 6.52 5.50
C PHE A 111 -2.17 7.68 4.69
N ASN A 112 -1.43 8.79 4.67
CA ASN A 112 -1.57 9.77 3.61
C ASN A 112 -0.68 9.38 2.44
N VAL A 113 -1.14 9.68 1.24
CA VAL A 113 -0.43 9.43 0.00
C VAL A 113 -0.60 10.62 -0.93
N HIS A 114 0.47 10.99 -1.62
CA HIS A 114 0.40 11.91 -2.74
C HIS A 114 1.06 11.28 -3.96
N ALA A 115 0.37 11.41 -5.09
CA ALA A 115 0.73 10.82 -6.37
C ALA A 115 0.36 11.78 -7.50
N SER A 116 0.83 11.52 -8.72
CA SER A 116 0.47 12.33 -9.89
C SER A 116 -1.04 12.29 -10.23
N VAL A 117 -1.75 11.24 -9.75
CA VAL A 117 -3.16 10.99 -10.06
C VAL A 117 -4.10 11.04 -8.86
N PHE A 118 -3.61 10.96 -7.62
CA PHE A 118 -4.41 11.06 -6.40
C PHE A 118 -3.61 11.64 -5.25
N TRP A 119 -4.29 12.32 -4.33
CA TRP A 119 -3.68 12.90 -3.12
C TRP A 119 -4.72 12.85 -2.00
N GLY A 120 -4.40 12.18 -0.90
CA GLY A 120 -5.32 12.08 0.23
C GLY A 120 -4.93 11.02 1.26
N ALA A 121 -5.89 10.67 2.11
CA ALA A 121 -5.77 9.64 3.12
C ALA A 121 -6.41 8.34 2.63
N ARG A 122 -5.80 7.19 2.96
CA ARG A 122 -6.32 5.85 2.70
C ARG A 122 -6.22 4.98 3.95
N VAL A 123 -7.21 4.10 4.10
CA VAL A 123 -7.11 2.90 4.94
C VAL A 123 -7.34 1.71 4.04
N GLU A 124 -6.37 0.81 3.95
CA GLU A 124 -6.41 -0.38 3.10
C GLU A 124 -6.38 -1.65 3.95
N LEU A 125 -7.19 -2.64 3.57
CA LEU A 125 -7.19 -3.99 4.12
C LEU A 125 -6.47 -4.92 3.14
N TYR A 126 -5.37 -5.50 3.62
CA TYR A 126 -4.57 -6.45 2.88
C TYR A 126 -4.68 -7.85 3.46
N LEU A 127 -4.70 -8.84 2.57
CA LEU A 127 -4.33 -10.21 2.89
C LEU A 127 -2.96 -10.52 2.29
N ILE A 128 -2.13 -11.22 3.04
CA ILE A 128 -0.81 -11.64 2.55
C ILE A 128 -0.91 -13.09 2.07
N ALA A 129 -0.61 -13.29 0.80
CA ALA A 129 -0.77 -14.56 0.12
C ALA A 129 0.42 -14.85 -0.79
N GLU A 130 0.59 -16.12 -1.13
CA GLU A 130 1.47 -16.56 -2.20
C GLU A 130 0.64 -16.74 -3.47
N ASP A 131 1.07 -16.13 -4.57
CA ASP A 131 0.58 -16.49 -5.90
C ASP A 131 1.18 -17.85 -6.28
N THR A 132 0.37 -18.91 -6.25
CA THR A 132 0.82 -20.29 -6.49
C THR A 132 1.34 -20.53 -7.91
N ARG A 133 1.08 -19.60 -8.85
CA ARG A 133 1.59 -19.68 -10.23
C ARG A 133 3.04 -19.20 -10.34
N THR A 134 3.42 -18.20 -9.52
CA THR A 134 4.73 -17.54 -9.60
C THR A 134 5.60 -17.82 -8.38
N GLY A 135 5.02 -18.23 -7.26
CA GLY A 135 5.67 -18.40 -5.96
C GLY A 135 5.94 -17.08 -5.23
N MET A 136 5.49 -15.94 -5.77
CA MET A 136 5.71 -14.63 -5.17
C MET A 136 4.83 -14.45 -3.94
N LEU A 137 5.39 -13.85 -2.89
CA LEU A 137 4.59 -13.25 -1.82
C LEU A 137 3.92 -11.99 -2.37
N THR A 138 2.63 -11.85 -2.15
CA THR A 138 1.80 -10.80 -2.72
C THR A 138 0.97 -10.11 -1.65
N TRP A 139 0.95 -8.78 -1.66
CA TRP A 139 -0.03 -7.98 -0.93
C TRP A 139 -1.32 -7.90 -1.74
N VAL A 140 -2.38 -8.56 -1.27
CA VAL A 140 -3.69 -8.53 -1.94
C VAL A 140 -4.57 -7.48 -1.26
N ILE A 141 -4.86 -6.39 -1.98
CA ILE A 141 -5.77 -5.33 -1.52
C ILE A 141 -7.20 -5.85 -1.63
N CYS A 142 -7.86 -6.11 -0.52
CA CYS A 142 -9.20 -6.70 -0.49
C CYS A 142 -10.31 -5.65 -0.31
N ASP A 143 -10.00 -4.57 0.40
CA ASP A 143 -10.89 -3.44 0.65
C ASP A 143 -10.08 -2.17 0.96
N TYR A 144 -10.67 -1.01 0.77
CA TYR A 144 -10.11 0.27 1.21
C TYR A 144 -11.19 1.33 1.38
N GLU A 145 -10.85 2.40 2.11
CA GLU A 145 -11.57 3.67 2.11
C GLU A 145 -10.60 4.81 1.84
N SER A 146 -11.04 5.81 1.06
CA SER A 146 -10.20 6.90 0.58
C SER A 146 -10.96 8.21 0.49
N ASN A 147 -10.31 9.35 0.76
CA ASN A 147 -10.89 10.68 0.50
C ASN A 147 -10.51 11.28 -0.87
N THR A 148 -9.76 10.52 -1.66
CA THR A 148 -9.29 10.95 -2.97
C THR A 148 -9.90 10.09 -4.08
N ILE A 149 -9.62 10.42 -5.34
CA ILE A 149 -10.09 9.62 -6.47
C ILE A 149 -9.34 8.30 -6.54
N ASN A 150 -10.06 7.27 -6.97
CA ASN A 150 -9.52 5.92 -7.06
C ASN A 150 -9.84 5.32 -8.43
N TYR A 151 -9.02 4.37 -8.83
CA TYR A 151 -9.31 3.45 -9.92
C TYR A 151 -8.91 2.06 -9.48
N ASP A 152 -9.85 1.12 -9.52
CA ASP A 152 -9.56 -0.29 -9.32
C ASP A 152 -10.24 -1.16 -10.40
N PRO A 153 -9.71 -2.36 -10.69
CA PRO A 153 -10.20 -3.17 -11.80
C PRO A 153 -11.68 -3.58 -11.66
N GLY A 154 -12.12 -3.86 -10.43
CA GLY A 154 -13.47 -4.31 -10.10
C GLY A 154 -14.53 -3.21 -10.15
N GLN A 155 -14.19 -1.97 -9.80
CA GLN A 155 -15.15 -0.87 -9.61
C GLN A 155 -14.94 0.31 -10.55
N GLY A 156 -13.80 0.40 -11.24
CA GLY A 156 -13.47 1.49 -12.15
C GLY A 156 -13.12 2.77 -11.39
N PHE A 157 -13.36 3.92 -12.04
CA PHE A 157 -13.13 5.23 -11.43
C PHE A 157 -14.19 5.52 -10.36
N SER A 158 -13.73 5.94 -9.19
CA SER A 158 -14.60 6.39 -8.10
C SER A 158 -14.06 7.68 -7.48
N ALA A 159 -14.98 8.49 -6.94
CA ALA A 159 -14.64 9.64 -6.13
C ALA A 159 -14.26 9.21 -4.69
N SER A 160 -14.10 10.17 -3.79
CA SER A 160 -13.97 9.89 -2.35
C SER A 160 -15.06 8.93 -1.88
N THR A 161 -14.70 7.87 -1.17
CA THR A 161 -15.63 6.93 -0.53
C THR A 161 -15.90 7.31 0.93
N THR A 162 -15.20 8.31 1.47
CA THR A 162 -15.22 8.66 2.89
C THR A 162 -16.11 9.85 3.21
N SER A 163 -16.75 9.80 4.39
CA SER A 163 -17.39 10.94 5.03
C SER A 163 -16.44 11.67 5.98
N ARG A 164 -15.39 10.97 6.42
CA ARG A 164 -14.31 11.47 7.27
C ARG A 164 -13.03 10.71 6.95
N ALA A 165 -11.92 11.42 6.83
CA ALA A 165 -10.62 10.83 6.56
C ALA A 165 -9.52 11.66 7.22
N VAL A 166 -9.19 11.31 8.46
CA VAL A 166 -8.10 11.90 9.23
C VAL A 166 -7.03 10.84 9.40
N VAL A 167 -5.82 11.14 8.94
CA VAL A 167 -4.58 10.44 9.27
C VAL A 167 -3.56 11.53 9.53
N THR A 168 -3.16 11.73 10.78
CA THR A 168 -2.30 12.86 11.15
C THR A 168 -1.53 12.58 12.43
N THR A 169 -0.70 13.55 12.84
CA THR A 169 -0.01 13.53 14.13
C THR A 169 -0.39 14.73 14.98
N SER A 170 -0.22 14.59 16.30
CA SER A 170 -0.38 15.70 17.24
C SER A 170 0.97 16.16 17.78
N HIS A 171 1.01 17.39 18.32
CA HIS A 171 2.21 17.90 19.01
C HIS A 171 2.60 17.09 20.26
N ALA A 172 1.69 16.25 20.78
CA ALA A 172 1.96 15.34 21.88
C ALA A 172 2.71 14.06 21.44
N GLY A 173 2.97 13.90 20.13
CA GLY A 173 3.73 12.77 19.60
C GLY A 173 2.88 11.51 19.45
N GLU A 174 1.65 11.65 18.99
CA GLU A 174 0.76 10.52 18.68
C GLU A 174 0.36 10.54 17.21
N VAL A 175 0.11 9.35 16.64
CA VAL A 175 -0.61 9.19 15.38
C VAL A 175 -2.11 9.12 15.69
N ILE A 176 -2.91 9.82 14.90
CA ILE A 176 -4.37 9.86 15.01
C ILE A 176 -4.96 9.41 13.67
N VAL A 177 -5.79 8.37 13.71
CA VAL A 177 -6.54 7.89 12.56
C VAL A 177 -8.03 7.93 12.89
N ASP A 178 -8.82 8.59 12.05
CA ASP A 178 -10.28 8.58 12.12
C ASP A 178 -10.83 8.63 10.69
N VAL A 179 -11.07 7.44 10.15
CA VAL A 179 -11.58 7.23 8.80
C VAL A 179 -12.94 6.57 8.89
N ARG A 180 -13.91 7.10 8.15
CA ARG A 180 -15.28 6.58 8.08
C ARG A 180 -15.75 6.63 6.64
N SER A 181 -16.24 5.50 6.16
CA SER A 181 -16.90 5.43 4.87
C SER A 181 -18.17 6.28 4.87
N ARG A 182 -18.52 6.81 3.70
CA ARG A 182 -19.83 7.39 3.40
C ARG A 182 -20.78 6.34 2.82
N GLU A 183 -20.23 5.26 2.27
CA GLU A 183 -20.94 4.33 1.40
C GLU A 183 -21.08 2.93 2.02
N ARG A 184 -20.19 2.58 2.97
CA ARG A 184 -20.08 1.25 3.58
C ARG A 184 -20.06 1.36 5.10
N ALA A 185 -20.06 0.20 5.77
CA ALA A 185 -19.91 0.12 7.23
C ALA A 185 -18.46 0.39 7.71
N ASN A 186 -17.51 0.53 6.77
CA ASN A 186 -16.09 0.66 7.02
C ASN A 186 -15.74 1.89 7.87
N ALA A 187 -15.02 1.64 8.97
CA ALA A 187 -14.45 2.65 9.85
C ALA A 187 -13.20 2.14 10.56
N LEU A 188 -12.24 3.05 10.76
CA LEU A 188 -11.08 2.87 11.61
C LEU A 188 -10.89 4.14 12.45
N THR A 189 -10.92 3.99 13.77
CA THR A 189 -10.58 5.04 14.74
C THR A 189 -9.52 4.49 15.69
N MET A 190 -8.34 5.09 15.67
CA MET A 190 -7.24 4.71 16.57
C MET A 190 -6.31 5.88 16.89
N THR A 191 -5.64 5.77 18.02
CA THR A 191 -4.52 6.62 18.43
C THR A 191 -3.33 5.75 18.84
N ALA A 192 -2.12 6.24 18.59
CA ALA A 192 -0.91 5.52 18.97
C ALA A 192 0.22 6.48 19.39
N PRO A 193 0.80 6.33 20.59
CA PRO A 193 1.88 7.18 21.06
C PRO A 193 3.22 6.77 20.40
N LEU A 194 3.79 7.65 19.57
CA LEU A 194 5.05 7.39 18.87
C LEU A 194 6.22 7.16 19.82
N ALA A 195 6.20 7.82 20.98
CA ALA A 195 7.25 7.72 22.00
C ALA A 195 7.33 6.32 22.66
N ALA A 196 6.27 5.51 22.56
CA ALA A 196 6.30 4.12 23.02
C ALA A 196 7.03 3.19 22.03
N GLY A 197 7.28 3.64 20.80
CA GLY A 197 7.86 2.84 19.76
C GLY A 197 9.38 2.76 19.79
N ALA A 198 9.91 1.67 19.26
CA ALA A 198 11.34 1.49 19.03
C ALA A 198 11.61 1.10 17.58
N MET A 199 12.66 1.67 16.97
CA MET A 199 13.07 1.30 15.62
C MET A 199 13.56 -0.15 15.60
N ARG A 200 12.94 -0.99 14.77
CA ARG A 200 13.30 -2.40 14.58
C ARG A 200 13.40 -2.76 13.10
N SER A 201 14.18 -3.79 12.81
CA SER A 201 14.31 -4.37 11.47
C SER A 201 13.00 -4.98 11.00
N LEU A 202 12.58 -4.61 9.79
CA LEU A 202 11.40 -5.15 9.14
C LEU A 202 11.68 -6.50 8.49
N ASP A 203 10.67 -7.36 8.43
CA ASP A 203 10.77 -8.63 7.69
C ASP A 203 10.88 -8.36 6.19
N GLN A 204 12.04 -8.67 5.60
CA GLN A 204 12.32 -8.28 4.21
C GLN A 204 11.44 -9.04 3.21
N ARG A 205 10.94 -10.23 3.57
CA ARG A 205 10.06 -11.00 2.70
C ARG A 205 8.69 -10.32 2.58
N LEU A 206 8.14 -9.83 3.69
CA LEU A 206 6.89 -9.07 3.67
C LEU A 206 7.07 -7.71 2.98
N TRP A 207 8.08 -6.93 3.36
CA TRP A 207 8.16 -5.52 2.98
C TRP A 207 8.90 -5.25 1.67
N VAL A 208 9.86 -6.09 1.29
CA VAL A 208 10.55 -5.95 0.00
C VAL A 208 9.88 -6.85 -1.02
N ASP A 209 9.93 -8.18 -0.83
CA ASP A 209 9.41 -9.11 -1.84
C ASP A 209 7.91 -8.93 -2.07
N GLY A 210 7.15 -8.66 -0.99
CA GLY A 210 5.73 -8.37 -1.09
C GLY A 210 5.40 -7.11 -1.90
N ASN A 211 6.20 -6.05 -1.82
CA ASN A 211 5.96 -4.85 -2.64
C ASN A 211 6.38 -5.03 -4.11
N LEU A 212 7.07 -6.13 -4.45
CA LEU A 212 7.28 -6.54 -5.84
C LEU A 212 6.04 -7.21 -6.45
N SER A 213 5.03 -7.54 -5.64
CA SER A 213 3.77 -8.13 -6.09
C SER A 213 2.58 -7.64 -5.27
N VAL A 214 1.76 -6.80 -5.88
CA VAL A 214 0.51 -6.29 -5.33
C VAL A 214 -0.63 -6.69 -6.28
N ASP A 215 -1.74 -7.18 -5.75
CA ASP A 215 -2.93 -7.51 -6.55
C ASP A 215 -4.21 -7.06 -5.85
N TYR A 216 -5.34 -7.17 -6.55
CA TYR A 216 -6.66 -6.81 -6.05
C TYR A 216 -7.50 -8.05 -5.80
N GLY A 217 -8.05 -8.15 -4.59
CA GLY A 217 -8.96 -9.19 -4.16
C GLY A 217 -10.34 -8.65 -3.76
N GLY A 218 -11.19 -9.53 -3.26
CA GLY A 218 -12.49 -9.20 -2.72
C GLY A 218 -13.35 -8.41 -3.71
N ARG A 219 -13.80 -7.21 -3.30
CA ARG A 219 -14.66 -6.37 -4.15
C ARG A 219 -13.91 -5.58 -5.23
N LEU A 220 -12.58 -5.58 -5.17
CA LEU A 220 -11.68 -4.86 -6.09
C LEU A 220 -11.21 -5.77 -7.22
N GLU A 221 -11.36 -7.08 -7.05
CA GLU A 221 -10.98 -8.10 -8.02
C GLU A 221 -11.72 -7.91 -9.34
N HIS A 222 -10.99 -8.15 -10.43
CA HIS A 222 -11.55 -8.39 -11.73
C HIS A 222 -10.78 -9.51 -12.42
N ALA A 223 -11.46 -10.36 -13.20
CA ALA A 223 -10.86 -11.53 -13.85
C ALA A 223 -9.66 -11.24 -14.76
N ASP A 224 -9.58 -10.01 -15.30
CA ASP A 224 -8.48 -9.56 -16.15
C ASP A 224 -7.35 -8.85 -15.38
N SER A 225 -7.45 -8.75 -14.05
CA SER A 225 -6.41 -8.13 -13.22
C SER A 225 -5.17 -9.01 -13.19
N VAL A 226 -4.02 -8.36 -13.15
CA VAL A 226 -2.73 -9.01 -12.99
C VAL A 226 -1.98 -8.32 -11.85
N PRO A 227 -1.19 -9.07 -11.07
CA PRO A 227 -0.36 -8.47 -10.04
C PRO A 227 0.62 -7.48 -10.67
N PHE A 228 0.90 -6.40 -9.94
CA PHE A 228 1.84 -5.35 -10.34
C PHE A 228 2.91 -5.17 -9.25
N GLY A 229 4.08 -4.67 -9.63
CA GLY A 229 5.18 -4.46 -8.70
C GLY A 229 5.52 -2.98 -8.56
N LEU A 230 6.10 -2.62 -7.42
CA LEU A 230 6.57 -1.27 -7.13
C LEU A 230 8.09 -1.19 -7.29
N VAL A 231 8.58 -0.05 -7.80
CA VAL A 231 10.00 0.30 -7.75
C VAL A 231 10.21 1.26 -6.58
N PHE A 232 11.16 0.96 -5.72
CA PHE A 232 11.50 1.72 -4.51
C PHE A 232 12.91 1.33 -4.03
N ASP A 233 13.51 2.15 -3.18
CA ASP A 233 14.75 1.78 -2.49
C ASP A 233 14.42 0.82 -1.32
N PRO A 234 14.94 -0.43 -1.30
CA PRO A 234 14.72 -1.37 -0.20
C PRO A 234 15.13 -0.84 1.18
N GLY A 235 16.03 0.15 1.23
CA GLY A 235 16.45 0.84 2.45
C GLY A 235 15.31 1.57 3.16
N GLU A 236 14.30 2.05 2.42
CA GLU A 236 13.09 2.65 3.01
C GLU A 236 12.25 1.59 3.77
N MET A 237 12.40 0.32 3.40
CA MET A 237 11.79 -0.86 4.04
C MET A 237 12.74 -1.60 4.98
N ALA A 238 13.84 -0.98 5.41
CA ALA A 238 14.79 -1.63 6.31
C ALA A 238 14.26 -1.71 7.75
N ARG A 239 13.64 -0.64 8.26
CA ARG A 239 13.22 -0.52 9.66
C ARG A 239 11.95 0.32 9.81
N ALA A 240 11.18 0.10 10.86
CA ALA A 240 10.08 0.99 11.27
C ALA A 240 10.04 1.09 12.79
N LEU A 241 9.26 2.04 13.32
CA LEU A 241 8.90 2.04 14.74
C LEU A 241 7.95 0.87 14.98
N GLN A 242 8.40 -0.11 15.76
CA GLN A 242 7.49 -1.08 16.37
C GLN A 242 6.80 -0.40 17.54
N LEU A 243 5.48 -0.24 17.44
CA LEU A 243 4.66 0.25 18.53
C LEU A 243 4.16 -0.96 19.34
N PRO A 244 4.28 -0.97 20.68
CA PRO A 244 3.69 -2.01 21.51
C PRO A 244 2.16 -2.05 21.26
N PRO A 245 1.57 -3.18 20.87
CA PRO A 245 0.15 -3.25 20.57
C PRO A 245 -0.74 -2.77 21.72
N GLU A 246 -0.33 -3.04 22.97
CA GLU A 246 -1.03 -2.60 24.19
C GLU A 246 -1.04 -1.08 24.40
N ALA A 247 -0.15 -0.34 23.71
CA ALA A 247 -0.11 1.11 23.74
C ALA A 247 -0.98 1.76 22.65
N VAL A 248 -1.50 0.98 21.70
CA VAL A 248 -2.34 1.46 20.60
C VAL A 248 -3.80 1.35 20.99
N GLU A 249 -4.48 2.48 21.06
CA GLU A 249 -5.90 2.52 21.38
C GLU A 249 -6.70 2.42 20.07
N VAL A 250 -7.34 1.27 19.84
CA VAL A 250 -8.25 1.07 18.70
C VAL A 250 -9.68 1.17 19.21
N GLU A 251 -10.30 2.35 19.07
CA GLU A 251 -11.69 2.57 19.49
C GLU A 251 -12.70 1.86 18.57
N ARG A 252 -12.38 1.80 17.27
CA ARG A 252 -13.26 1.18 16.27
C ARG A 252 -12.46 0.65 15.10
N ASN A 253 -12.71 -0.60 14.73
CA ASN A 253 -12.21 -1.19 13.49
C ASN A 253 -13.22 -2.17 12.92
N THR A 254 -13.78 -1.86 11.74
CA THR A 254 -14.76 -2.72 11.07
C THR A 254 -14.20 -3.46 9.86
N PHE A 255 -12.99 -3.12 9.39
CA PHE A 255 -12.42 -3.71 8.17
C PHE A 255 -12.10 -5.19 8.38
N GLY A 256 -12.71 -6.09 7.63
CA GLY A 256 -12.46 -7.54 7.77
C GLY A 256 -12.95 -8.14 9.10
N ALA A 257 -13.85 -7.44 9.80
CA ALA A 257 -14.33 -7.81 11.14
C ALA A 257 -14.92 -9.22 11.25
N ASP A 258 -15.31 -9.84 10.14
CA ASP A 258 -15.88 -11.18 10.12
C ASP A 258 -14.82 -12.29 10.24
N PHE A 259 -13.57 -12.04 9.85
CA PHE A 259 -12.55 -13.10 9.71
C PHE A 259 -11.22 -12.86 10.44
N ARG A 260 -10.92 -11.65 10.90
CA ARG A 260 -9.70 -11.35 11.68
C ARG A 260 -9.97 -11.33 13.19
N GLU A 261 -8.92 -11.39 13.99
CA GLU A 261 -8.97 -11.10 15.43
C GLU A 261 -9.34 -9.62 15.70
N ASP A 262 -9.79 -9.33 16.92
CA ASP A 262 -10.28 -8.00 17.28
C ASP A 262 -9.15 -7.03 17.64
N GLU A 263 -8.04 -7.54 18.19
CA GLU A 263 -6.86 -6.76 18.59
C GLU A 263 -5.67 -7.02 17.64
N PRO A 264 -4.87 -6.00 17.31
CA PRO A 264 -3.65 -6.21 16.54
C PRO A 264 -2.59 -6.90 17.39
N PHE A 265 -1.82 -7.81 16.80
CA PHE A 265 -0.68 -8.46 17.48
C PHE A 265 0.66 -7.80 17.15
N SER A 266 0.73 -6.97 16.10
CA SER A 266 1.94 -6.23 15.72
C SER A 266 1.57 -4.93 15.03
N VAL A 267 2.27 -3.85 15.36
CA VAL A 267 2.03 -2.51 14.82
C VAL A 267 3.36 -1.89 14.37
N ALA A 268 3.40 -1.44 13.12
CA ALA A 268 4.55 -0.72 12.55
C ALA A 268 4.13 0.69 12.14
N CYS A 269 4.95 1.68 12.48
CA CYS A 269 4.80 3.06 12.02
C CYS A 269 6.11 3.53 11.38
N PHE A 270 6.05 4.02 10.15
CA PHE A 270 7.24 4.55 9.49
C PHE A 270 7.35 6.04 9.82
N PRO A 271 8.41 6.50 10.50
CA PRO A 271 8.55 7.91 10.87
C PRO A 271 9.02 8.80 9.70
N TYR A 272 9.07 8.26 8.49
CA TYR A 272 9.57 8.89 7.28
C TYR A 272 8.73 8.46 6.07
N ALA A 273 8.87 9.21 4.97
CA ALA A 273 8.15 8.94 3.73
C ALA A 273 8.75 7.74 2.98
N GLN A 274 7.92 7.06 2.20
CA GLN A 274 8.32 5.99 1.30
C GLN A 274 7.99 6.42 -0.14
N HIS A 275 8.96 6.28 -1.04
CA HIS A 275 8.88 6.76 -2.41
C HIS A 275 8.78 5.55 -3.35
N PHE A 276 7.76 5.57 -4.19
CA PHE A 276 7.49 4.48 -5.10
C PHE A 276 7.26 4.99 -6.51
N LEU A 277 7.71 4.20 -7.48
CA LEU A 277 7.23 4.28 -8.86
C LEU A 277 6.37 3.05 -9.15
N THR A 278 5.24 3.30 -9.81
CA THR A 278 4.36 2.24 -10.30
C THR A 278 3.84 2.59 -11.68
N THR A 279 3.29 1.62 -12.41
CA THR A 279 2.61 1.91 -13.66
C THR A 279 1.28 2.60 -13.38
N SER A 280 0.90 3.58 -14.21
CA SER A 280 -0.38 4.32 -14.05
C SER A 280 -1.63 3.41 -14.00
N TYR A 281 -1.51 2.18 -14.52
CA TYR A 281 -2.50 1.11 -14.40
C TYR A 281 -1.80 -0.20 -14.05
N PRO A 282 -2.45 -1.13 -13.31
CA PRO A 282 -1.86 -2.41 -12.95
C PRO A 282 -1.37 -3.19 -14.18
N ARG A 283 -0.09 -3.57 -14.17
CA ARG A 283 0.57 -4.40 -15.19
C ARG A 283 1.57 -5.29 -14.50
N SER A 284 1.76 -6.50 -15.05
CA SER A 284 2.83 -7.40 -14.59
C SER A 284 4.17 -6.67 -14.62
N SER A 285 4.81 -6.58 -13.46
CA SER A 285 6.17 -6.05 -13.34
C SER A 285 7.17 -7.11 -13.81
N PRO A 286 8.26 -6.73 -14.52
CA PRO A 286 9.37 -7.62 -14.79
C PRO A 286 10.34 -7.75 -13.59
N ILE A 287 10.15 -6.97 -12.51
CA ILE A 287 11.01 -6.96 -11.33
C ILE A 287 10.49 -7.98 -10.32
N HIS A 288 11.25 -9.04 -10.10
CA HIS A 288 10.86 -10.17 -9.24
C HIS A 288 11.82 -10.40 -8.07
N ASP A 289 12.91 -9.65 -8.00
CA ASP A 289 13.90 -9.78 -6.93
C ASP A 289 14.49 -8.42 -6.55
N ARG A 290 15.10 -8.41 -5.36
CA ARG A 290 15.78 -7.24 -4.81
C ARG A 290 16.86 -6.67 -5.72
N ARG A 291 17.61 -7.53 -6.42
CA ARG A 291 18.69 -7.08 -7.30
C ARG A 291 18.12 -6.22 -8.44
N SER A 292 17.10 -6.74 -9.11
CA SER A 292 16.42 -6.07 -10.21
C SER A 292 15.75 -4.77 -9.74
N LEU A 293 15.25 -4.75 -8.50
CA LEU A 293 14.73 -3.55 -7.85
C LEU A 293 15.81 -2.47 -7.66
N GLU A 294 16.96 -2.84 -7.10
CA GLU A 294 18.08 -1.91 -6.92
C GLU A 294 18.66 -1.43 -8.27
N GLU A 295 18.74 -2.29 -9.29
CA GLU A 295 19.12 -1.90 -10.65
C GLU A 295 18.12 -0.90 -11.27
N ALA A 296 16.81 -1.10 -11.05
CA ALA A 296 15.78 -0.17 -11.51
C ALA A 296 15.91 1.21 -10.85
N VAL A 297 16.17 1.27 -9.54
CA VAL A 297 16.42 2.51 -8.80
C VAL A 297 17.61 3.27 -9.39
N ARG A 298 18.73 2.58 -9.65
CA ARG A 298 19.95 3.19 -10.23
C ARG A 298 19.79 3.64 -11.68
N SER A 299 18.89 3.02 -12.43
CA SER A 299 18.70 3.30 -13.86
C SER A 299 17.98 4.62 -14.14
N LEU A 300 17.36 5.23 -13.12
CA LEU A 300 16.64 6.48 -13.30
C LEU A 300 17.59 7.65 -13.57
N PRO A 301 17.28 8.52 -14.55
CA PRO A 301 18.09 9.68 -14.82
C PRO A 301 18.12 10.60 -13.59
N ALA A 302 19.30 11.13 -13.27
CA ALA A 302 19.39 12.21 -12.30
C ALA A 302 18.48 13.36 -12.73
N GLY A 303 17.64 13.86 -11.81
CA GLY A 303 16.76 14.99 -12.07
C GLY A 303 17.55 16.21 -12.60
N PRO A 304 16.89 17.13 -13.33
CA PRO A 304 17.54 18.37 -13.76
C PRO A 304 18.09 19.11 -12.53
N ARG A 305 19.40 19.37 -12.53
CA ARG A 305 20.10 20.16 -11.50
C ARG A 305 19.72 21.63 -11.55
#